data_AF-A0A2V7JLR6-F1
#
_entry.id   AF-A0A2V7JLR6-F1
#
_cell.length_a   1.000
_cell.length_b   1.000
_cell.length_c   1.000
_cell.angle_alpha   90.00
_cell.angle_beta   90.00
_cell.angle_gamma   90.00
#
_symmetry.space_group_name_H-M   'P 1'
#
loop_
_entity.id
_entity.type
_entity.pdbx_description
1 polymer ?
#
loop_
_entity_poly.entity_id
_entity_poly.type
_entity_poly.pdbx_seq_one_letter_code
_entity_poly.pdbx_strand_id
1 'polypeptide(L)' 'MSLRETQQAVDRWIGQYKEGYFPPLTNLARLTEEVGELARELNHRFGEKTKKPEEAEGSIA' A
#
# COMPACT_ATOMS: atom_id res chain seq x y z
N MET A 1 -6.54 -8.52 17.41
CA MET A 1 -6.98 -7.51 16.44
C MET A 1 -8.01 -8.15 15.53
N SER A 2 -9.28 -7.80 15.68
CA SER A 2 -10.35 -8.16 14.75
C SER A 2 -10.36 -7.20 13.56
N LEU A 3 -11.00 -7.60 12.45
CA LEU A 3 -11.18 -6.73 11.29
C LEU A 3 -11.83 -5.39 11.69
N ARG A 4 -12.80 -5.42 12.61
CA ARG A 4 -13.47 -4.22 13.12
C ARG A 4 -12.51 -3.32 13.90
N GLU A 5 -11.65 -3.89 14.73
CA GLU A 5 -10.63 -3.12 15.47
C GLU A 5 -9.65 -2.45 14.51
N THR A 6 -9.24 -3.15 13.44
CA THR A 6 -8.37 -2.59 12.39
C THR A 6 -9.06 -1.43 11.65
N GLN A 7 -10.31 -1.62 11.22
CA GLN A 7 -11.09 -0.56 10.56
C GLN A 7 -11.22 0.68 11.44
N GLN A 8 -11.51 0.50 12.73
CA GLN A 8 -11.61 1.62 13.67
C GLN A 8 -10.27 2.33 13.90
N ALA A 9 -9.15 1.59 13.88
CA ALA A 9 -7.82 2.19 14.00
C ALA A 9 -7.52 3.09 12.80
N VAL A 10 -7.80 2.63 11.58
CA VAL A 10 -7.65 3.42 10.35
C VAL A 10 -8.57 4.64 10.38
N ASP A 11 -9.83 4.46 10.77
CA ASP A 11 -10.81 5.54 10.82
C ASP A 11 -10.42 6.65 11.81
N ARG A 12 -9.97 6.28 13.02
CA ARG A 12 -9.44 7.25 13.99
C ARG A 12 -8.22 7.99 13.45
N TRP A 13 -7.35 7.29 12.74
CA TRP A 13 -6.16 7.90 12.17
C TRP A 13 -6.50 8.87 11.04
N ILE A 14 -7.42 8.54 10.14
CA ILE A 14 -7.84 9.44 9.05
C ILE A 14 -8.62 10.64 9.60
N GLY A 15 -9.47 10.43 10.60
CA GLY A 15 -10.31 11.47 11.20
C GLY A 15 -9.55 12.59 11.91
N GLN A 16 -8.23 12.46 12.13
CA GLN A 16 -7.41 13.55 12.68
C GLN A 16 -7.11 14.65 11.63
N TYR A 17 -7.25 14.34 10.34
CA TYR A 17 -6.98 15.24 9.23
C TYR A 17 -8.26 15.95 8.78
N LYS A 18 -8.16 17.22 8.40
CA LYS A 18 -9.32 18.02 7.98
C LYS A 18 -9.91 17.54 6.65
N GLU A 19 -9.06 16.98 5.81
CA GLU A 19 -9.35 16.48 4.47
C GLU A 19 -10.15 15.17 4.51
N GLY A 20 -9.94 14.35 5.55
CA GLY A 20 -10.61 13.06 5.72
C GLY A 20 -10.27 12.05 4.62
N TYR A 21 -11.26 11.23 4.24
CA TYR A 21 -11.09 10.22 3.21
C TYR A 21 -11.04 10.81 1.81
N PHE A 22 -10.27 10.17 0.93
CA PHE A 22 -10.32 10.45 -0.50
C PHE A 22 -11.70 10.15 -1.11
N PRO A 23 -12.12 10.90 -2.15
CA PRO A 23 -13.25 10.51 -2.99
C PRO A 23 -13.04 9.12 -3.60
N PRO A 24 -14.12 8.37 -3.92
CA PRO A 24 -14.02 6.97 -4.33
C PRO A 24 -13.07 6.70 -5.50
N LEU A 25 -13.06 7.54 -6.54
CA LEU A 25 -12.17 7.36 -7.70
C LEU A 25 -10.70 7.66 -7.37
N THR A 26 -10.44 8.64 -6.51
CA THR A 26 -9.09 8.91 -6.02
C THR A 26 -8.59 7.75 -5.15
N ASN A 27 -9.46 7.19 -4.31
CA ASN A 27 -9.11 6.02 -3.49
C ASN A 27 -8.84 4.77 -4.35
N LEU A 28 -9.56 4.60 -5.47
CA LEU A 28 -9.28 3.54 -6.44
C LEU A 28 -7.92 3.70 -7.12
N ALA A 29 -7.54 4.94 -7.47
CA ALA A 29 -6.22 5.23 -8.03
C ALA A 29 -5.11 4.90 -7.01
N ARG A 30 -5.28 5.31 -5.74
CA ARG A 30 -4.36 4.95 -4.65
C ARG A 30 -4.25 3.44 -4.46
N LEU A 31 -5.37 2.71 -4.47
CA LEU A 31 -5.35 1.25 -4.38
C LEU A 31 -4.54 0.62 -5.52
N THR A 32 -4.72 1.12 -6.75
CA THR A 32 -4.00 0.61 -7.92
C THR A 32 -2.50 0.87 -7.83
N GLU A 33 -2.10 2.03 -7.29
CA GLU A 33 -0.70 2.40 -7.05
C GLU A 33 -0.01 1.39 -6.12
N GLU A 34 -0.59 1.13 -4.94
CA GLU A 34 -0.01 0.20 -3.95
C GLU A 34 0.03 -1.25 -4.48
N VAL A 35 -0.98 -1.67 -5.25
CA VAL A 35 -0.97 -2.98 -5.91
C VAL A 35 0.16 -3.09 -6.93
N GLY A 36 0.48 -2.00 -7.63
CA GLY A 36 1.63 -1.94 -8.55
C GLY A 36 2.96 -2.14 -7.83
N GLU A 37 3.13 -1.53 -6.65
CA GLU A 37 4.32 -1.71 -5.82
C GLU A 37 4.46 -3.15 -5.31
N LEU A 38 3.35 -3.72 -4.81
CA LEU A 38 3.32 -5.11 -4.39
C LEU A 38 3.67 -6.06 -5.55
N ALA A 39 3.09 -5.84 -6.73
CA ALA A 39 3.38 -6.64 -7.90
C ALA A 39 4.86 -6.59 -8.30
N ARG A 40 5.49 -5.40 -8.20
CA ARG A 40 6.92 -5.24 -8.44
C ARG A 40 7.76 -6.05 -7.45
N GLU A 41 7.46 -5.98 -6.15
CA GLU A 41 8.22 -6.71 -5.14
C GLU A 41 8.04 -8.23 -5.24
N LEU A 42 6.81 -8.70 -5.54
CA LEU A 42 6.55 -10.11 -5.82
C LEU A 42 7.33 -10.60 -7.04
N ASN A 43 7.36 -9.81 -8.12
CA ASN A 43 8.11 -10.16 -9.31
C ASN A 43 9.63 -10.18 -9.06
N HIS A 44 10.13 -9.28 -8.20
CA HIS A 44 11.54 -9.28 -7.78
C HIS A 44 11.92 -10.52 -6.97
N ARG A 45 11.02 -10.97 -6.08
CA ARG A 45 11.31 -12.07 -5.15
C ARG A 45 11.03 -13.45 -5.73
N PHE A 46 10.03 -13.56 -6.60
CA PHE A 46 9.51 -14.85 -7.07
C PHE A 46 9.37 -14.94 -8.60
N GLY A 47 9.53 -13.84 -9.33
CA GLY A 47 9.38 -13.77 -10.78
C GLY A 47 10.72 -13.83 -11.53
N GLU A 48 10.64 -13.64 -12.85
CA GLU A 48 11.77 -13.79 -13.77
C GLU A 48 12.76 -12.60 -13.71
N LYS A 49 12.32 -11.44 -13.21
CA LYS A 49 13.19 -10.27 -13.01
C LYS A 49 13.77 -10.28 -11.61
N THR A 50 14.96 -10.85 -11.47
CA THR A 50 15.76 -10.74 -10.25
C THR A 50 16.23 -9.29 -10.07
N LYS A 51 16.18 -8.76 -8.83
CA LYS A 51 16.76 -7.46 -8.47
C LYS A 51 18.22 -7.43 -8.92
N LYS A 52 18.67 -6.28 -9.42
CA LYS A 52 20.10 -6.08 -9.65
C LYS A 52 20.82 -6.09 -8.30
N PRO A 53 22.07 -6.59 -8.21
CA PRO A 53 22.80 -6.63 -6.94
C PRO A 53 22.96 -5.26 -6.28
N GLU A 54 22.90 -4.18 -7.06
CA GLU A 54 23.05 -2.81 -6.58
C GLU A 54 21.73 -2.14 -6.16
N GLU A 55 20.58 -2.79 -6.38
CA GLU A 55 19.29 -2.25 -5.94
C GLU A 55 19.09 -2.49 -4.44
N ALA A 56 18.87 -1.41 -3.70
CA ALA A 56 18.49 -1.49 -2.29
C ALA A 56 17.22 -2.34 -2.12
N GLU A 57 17.09 -3.01 -0.97
CA GLU A 57 15.84 -3.70 -0.63
C GLU A 57 14.69 -2.68 -0.65
N GLY A 58 13.81 -2.81 -1.65
CA GLY A 58 12.55 -2.08 -1.68
C GLY A 58 11.75 -2.38 -0.41
N SER A 59 11.54 -1.35 0.41
CA SER A 59 10.63 -1.43 1.55
C SER A 59 9.21 -1.45 1.01
N ILE A 60 8.44 -2.47 1.35
CA ILE A 60 6.98 -2.37 1.35
C ILE A 60 6.67 -1.44 2.52
N ALA A 61 6.25 -0.21 2.23
CA ALA A 61 5.90 0.77 3.26
C ALA A 61 4.66 0.31 4.06
#